data_AF-A0A1Y6BTR5-F1
#
_entry.id   AF-A0A1Y6BTR5-F1
#
_cell.length_a   1.000
_cell.length_b   1.000
_cell.length_c   1.000
_cell.angle_alpha   90.00
_cell.angle_beta   90.00
_cell.angle_gamma   90.00
#
_symmetry.space_group_name_H-M   'P 1'
#
loop_
_entity.id
_entity.type
_entity.pdbx_description
1 polymer ?
#
loop_
_entity_poly.entity_id
_entity_poly.type
_entity_poly.pdbx_seq_one_letter_code
_entity_poly.pdbx_strand_id
1 'polypeptide(L)'
;MSRSLPELEDYIRLFDIYGKELGSIYKEEGSDDPYAFLFQQIVYMLTKPSPFNLSLPEAFRLVAQRYYRGDKATLSQLNDFDNRHFMLCDLYDFIMLNGGLQLKRKKNQNENR
;
A
#
# COMPACT_ATOMS: atom_id res chain seq x y z
N MET A 1 7.99 -12.07 17.76
CA MET A 1 8.51 -11.01 16.88
C MET A 1 7.89 -9.71 17.35
N SER A 2 8.69 -8.78 17.88
CA SER A 2 8.17 -7.49 18.36
C SER A 2 7.36 -6.86 17.22
N ARG A 3 6.09 -6.50 17.47
CA ARG A 3 5.25 -5.84 16.46
C ARG A 3 5.76 -4.40 16.35
N SER A 4 6.82 -4.19 15.57
CA SER A 4 7.20 -2.85 15.14
C SER A 4 6.01 -2.23 14.42
N LEU A 5 5.74 -0.97 14.75
CA LEU A 5 4.70 -0.20 14.07
C LEU A 5 5.11 -0.04 12.60
N PRO A 6 4.17 -0.05 11.63
CA PRO A 6 4.50 0.11 10.21
C PRO A 6 5.33 1.35 9.91
N GLU A 7 6.46 1.16 9.26
CA GLU A 7 7.38 2.21 8.80
C GLU A 7 7.35 2.34 7.28
N LEU A 8 7.90 3.44 6.75
CA LEU A 8 7.97 3.74 5.31
C LEU A 8 8.59 2.56 4.52
N GLU A 9 9.66 1.98 5.06
CA GLU A 9 10.39 0.85 4.52
C GLU A 9 9.52 -0.40 4.38
N ASP A 10 8.57 -0.63 5.28
CA ASP A 10 7.65 -1.78 5.22
C ASP A 10 6.74 -1.67 4.00
N TYR A 11 6.19 -0.47 3.77
CA TYR A 11 5.34 -0.20 2.63
C TYR A 11 6.10 -0.33 1.32
N ILE A 12 7.30 0.26 1.22
CA ILE A 12 8.12 0.16 0.01
C ILE A 12 8.51 -1.29 -0.28
N ARG A 13 8.86 -2.07 0.74
CA ARG A 13 9.13 -3.50 0.57
C ARG A 13 7.93 -4.26 0.04
N LEU A 14 6.73 -3.99 0.55
CA LEU A 14 5.51 -4.62 0.04
C LEU A 14 5.26 -4.24 -1.41
N PHE A 15 5.34 -2.96 -1.77
CA PHE A 15 5.16 -2.56 -3.17
C PHE A 15 6.24 -3.14 -4.10
N ASP A 16 7.51 -3.20 -3.67
CA ASP A 16 8.60 -3.79 -4.46
C ASP A 16 8.38 -5.30 -4.74
N ILE A 17 7.74 -6.05 -3.83
CA ILE A 17 7.41 -7.48 -4.02
C ILE A 17 6.39 -7.68 -5.14
N TYR A 18 5.43 -6.76 -5.28
CA TYR A 18 4.32 -6.89 -6.24
C TYR A 18 4.63 -6.30 -7.63
N GLY A 19 5.80 -5.70 -7.81
CA GLY A 19 6.30 -5.28 -9.12
C GLY A 19 7.02 -3.94 -9.07
N LYS A 20 8.10 -3.82 -9.84
CA LYS A 20 8.92 -2.60 -9.93
C LYS A 20 8.19 -1.39 -10.52
N GLU A 21 7.04 -1.61 -11.13
CA GLU A 21 6.23 -0.61 -11.82
C GLU A 21 4.74 -0.93 -11.64
N LEU A 22 4.07 -0.26 -10.69
CA LEU A 22 2.61 -0.28 -10.62
C LEU A 22 1.95 0.17 -11.94
N GLY A 23 2.68 0.93 -12.78
CA GLY A 23 2.21 1.44 -14.06
C GLY A 23 2.21 0.44 -15.24
N SER A 24 2.96 -0.67 -15.19
CA SER A 24 2.98 -1.67 -16.28
C SER A 24 1.99 -2.82 -16.07
N ILE A 25 1.16 -2.75 -15.03
CA ILE A 25 0.29 -3.83 -14.62
C ILE A 25 -1.13 -3.67 -15.21
N TYR A 26 -1.18 -3.36 -16.50
CA TYR A 26 -2.41 -3.51 -17.28
C TYR A 26 -2.55 -4.97 -17.70
N LYS A 27 -3.40 -5.69 -16.97
CA LYS A 27 -4.08 -6.95 -17.34
C LYS A 27 -3.18 -8.11 -17.83
N GLU A 28 -3.12 -9.16 -17.02
CA GLU A 28 -3.25 -10.52 -17.56
C GLU A 28 -4.68 -10.98 -17.29
N GLU A 29 -5.47 -11.10 -18.37
CA GLU A 29 -6.81 -11.68 -18.30
C GLU A 29 -6.68 -13.18 -18.04
N GLY A 30 -6.85 -13.60 -16.78
CA GLY A 30 -6.81 -15.03 -16.44
C GLY A 30 -6.65 -15.32 -14.95
N SER A 31 -7.77 -15.27 -14.23
CA SER A 31 -8.00 -15.75 -12.85
C SER A 31 -7.17 -15.11 -11.73
N ASP A 32 -7.91 -14.54 -10.78
CA ASP A 32 -7.50 -13.94 -9.50
C ASP A 32 -6.99 -12.49 -9.55
N ASP A 33 -7.52 -11.66 -8.64
CA ASP A 33 -7.07 -10.28 -8.45
C ASP A 33 -5.62 -10.31 -7.90
N PRO A 34 -4.61 -9.93 -8.69
CA PRO A 34 -3.20 -10.02 -8.30
C PRO A 34 -2.87 -9.11 -7.10
N TYR A 35 -3.72 -8.14 -6.78
CA TYR A 35 -3.50 -7.20 -5.68
C TYR A 35 -4.37 -7.44 -4.47
N ALA A 36 -5.29 -8.42 -4.50
CA ALA A 36 -6.18 -8.67 -3.37
C ALA A 36 -5.37 -8.86 -2.08
N PHE A 37 -4.26 -9.61 -2.15
CA PHE A 37 -3.39 -9.82 -1.02
C PHE A 37 -2.61 -8.55 -0.63
N LEU A 38 -2.01 -7.85 -1.58
CA LEU A 38 -1.31 -6.59 -1.32
C LEU A 38 -2.24 -5.59 -0.62
N PHE A 39 -3.44 -5.41 -1.17
CA PHE A 39 -4.49 -4.57 -0.61
C PHE A 39 -4.81 -4.95 0.83
N GLN A 40 -5.02 -6.23 1.12
CA GLN A 40 -5.29 -6.70 2.48
C GLN A 40 -4.14 -6.39 3.45
N GLN A 41 -2.89 -6.61 3.04
CA GLN A 41 -1.72 -6.29 3.87
C GLN A 41 -1.60 -4.79 4.14
N ILE A 42 -1.81 -3.96 3.11
CA ILE A 42 -1.79 -2.50 3.20
C ILE A 42 -2.88 -2.00 4.14
N VAL A 43 -4.12 -2.47 3.97
CA VAL A 43 -5.23 -2.10 4.85
C VAL A 43 -4.92 -2.50 6.30
N TYR A 44 -4.42 -3.72 6.51
CA TYR A 44 -4.03 -4.16 7.85
C TYR A 44 -2.94 -3.27 8.46
N MET A 45 -1.92 -2.86 7.71
CA MET A 45 -0.89 -1.94 8.18
C MET A 45 -1.46 -0.56 8.51
N LEU A 46 -2.34 -0.02 7.66
CA LEU A 46 -2.99 1.28 7.86
C LEU A 46 -3.88 1.31 9.12
N THR A 47 -4.35 0.16 9.63
CA THR A 47 -5.07 0.09 10.91
C THR A 47 -4.17 0.33 12.12
N LYS A 48 -2.84 0.25 11.97
CA LYS A 48 -1.91 0.43 13.09
C LYS A 48 -1.58 1.92 13.29
N PRO A 49 -1.55 2.42 14.53
CA PRO A 49 -1.26 3.83 14.80
C PRO A 49 0.26 4.08 14.78
N SER A 50 0.91 3.95 13.62
CA SER A 50 2.33 4.27 13.48
C SER A 50 2.56 5.76 13.20
N PRO A 51 3.72 6.33 13.57
CA PRO A 51 4.07 7.71 13.22
C PRO A 51 3.99 7.96 11.71
N PHE A 52 4.44 7.01 10.90
CA PHE A 52 4.33 7.09 9.43
C PHE A 52 2.87 7.06 8.97
N ASN A 53 2.05 6.16 9.51
CA ASN A 53 0.64 6.12 9.14
C ASN A 53 -0.06 7.44 9.48
N LEU A 54 0.32 8.09 10.58
CA LEU A 54 -0.22 9.39 10.99
C LEU A 54 0.21 10.53 10.05
N SER A 55 1.34 10.43 9.36
CA SER A 55 1.77 11.42 8.36
C SER A 55 1.04 11.28 7.02
N LEU A 56 0.40 10.13 6.75
CA LEU A 56 -0.42 9.94 5.56
C LEU A 56 -1.76 10.70 5.67
N PRO A 57 -2.45 10.98 4.54
CA PRO A 57 -3.80 11.49 4.56
C PRO A 57 -4.74 10.63 5.41
N GLU A 58 -5.57 11.28 6.24
CA GLU A 58 -6.47 10.60 7.18
C GLU A 58 -7.44 9.63 6.49
N ALA A 59 -7.86 9.96 5.27
CA ALA A 59 -8.78 9.13 4.47
C ALA A 59 -8.30 7.67 4.35
N PHE A 60 -7.00 7.42 4.14
CA PHE A 60 -6.46 6.05 4.06
C PHE A 60 -6.66 5.27 5.36
N ARG A 61 -6.42 5.91 6.50
CA ARG A 61 -6.62 5.29 7.82
C ARG A 61 -8.10 5.03 8.10
N LEU A 62 -8.98 5.97 7.76
CA LEU A 62 -10.43 5.82 7.96
C LEU A 62 -11.00 4.71 7.09
N VAL A 63 -10.63 4.65 5.81
CA VAL A 63 -11.05 3.58 4.89
C VAL A 63 -10.55 2.23 5.41
N ALA A 64 -9.29 2.13 5.82
CA ALA A 64 -8.74 0.89 6.37
C ALA A 64 -9.47 0.44 7.65
N GLN A 65 -9.78 1.36 8.56
CA GLN A 65 -10.55 1.05 9.77
C GLN A 65 -11.98 0.60 9.46
N ARG A 66 -12.66 1.26 8.52
CA ARG A 66 -14.02 0.90 8.09
C ARG A 66 -14.04 -0.47 7.42
N TYR A 67 -13.09 -0.72 6.53
CA TYR A 67 -12.92 -2.03 5.89
C TYR A 67 -12.67 -3.13 6.92
N TYR A 68 -11.75 -2.90 7.87
CA TYR A 68 -11.44 -3.87 8.94
C TYR A 68 -12.63 -4.15 9.86
N ARG A 69 -13.49 -3.15 10.12
CA ARG A 69 -14.73 -3.30 10.90
C ARG A 69 -15.88 -3.94 10.13
N GLY A 70 -15.70 -4.22 8.84
CA GLY A 70 -16.74 -4.80 7.99
C GLY A 70 -17.86 -3.81 7.64
N ASP A 71 -17.55 -2.52 7.55
CA ASP A 71 -18.52 -1.53 7.09
C ASP A 71 -19.05 -1.88 5.68
N LYS A 72 -20.36 -2.09 5.57
CA LYS A 72 -20.98 -2.65 4.36
C LYS A 72 -20.78 -1.77 3.12
N ALA A 73 -20.82 -0.45 3.27
CA ALA A 73 -20.62 0.47 2.15
C ALA A 73 -19.17 0.41 1.66
N THR A 74 -18.22 0.44 2.59
CA THR A 74 -16.78 0.36 2.31
C THR A 74 -16.40 -0.99 1.69
N LEU A 75 -16.94 -2.10 2.20
CA LEU A 75 -16.73 -3.43 1.62
C LEU A 75 -17.32 -3.53 0.21
N SER A 76 -18.52 -2.99 -0.03
CA SER A 76 -19.13 -3.00 -1.35
C SER A 76 -18.31 -2.22 -2.37
N GLN A 77 -17.74 -1.08 -1.98
CA GLN A 77 -16.88 -0.28 -2.85
C GLN A 77 -15.54 -0.98 -3.11
N LEU A 78 -14.90 -1.50 -2.06
CA LEU A 78 -13.58 -2.11 -2.17
C LEU A 78 -13.62 -3.59 -2.60
N ASN A 79 -14.80 -4.14 -2.90
CA ASN A 79 -14.95 -5.40 -3.64
C ASN A 79 -14.71 -5.22 -5.14
N ASP A 80 -14.81 -4.00 -5.66
CA ASP A 80 -14.42 -3.66 -7.02
C ASP A 80 -12.89 -3.59 -7.16
N PHE A 81 -12.37 -4.20 -8.22
CA PHE A 81 -10.93 -4.26 -8.49
C PHE A 81 -10.33 -2.88 -8.77
N ASP A 82 -11.00 -2.07 -9.58
CA ASP A 82 -10.50 -0.75 -9.97
C ASP A 82 -10.38 0.13 -8.73
N ASN A 83 -11.38 0.10 -7.84
CA ASN A 83 -11.35 0.86 -6.59
C ASN A 83 -10.17 0.48 -5.69
N ARG A 84 -9.84 -0.82 -5.57
CA ARG A 84 -8.64 -1.26 -4.82
C ARG A 84 -7.37 -0.78 -5.49
N HIS A 85 -7.30 -0.89 -6.81
CA HIS A 85 -6.14 -0.49 -7.58
C HIS A 85 -5.88 1.02 -7.48
N PHE A 86 -6.91 1.87 -7.63
CA PHE A 86 -6.81 3.32 -7.44
C PHE A 86 -6.29 3.67 -6.05
N MET A 87 -6.85 3.07 -4.99
CA MET A 87 -6.37 3.31 -3.62
C MET A 87 -4.89 2.95 -3.45
N LEU A 88 -4.43 1.85 -4.06
CA LEU A 88 -3.03 1.42 -4.00
C LEU A 88 -2.11 2.39 -4.75
N CYS A 89 -2.51 2.87 -5.92
CA CYS A 89 -1.76 3.87 -6.69
C CYS A 89 -1.64 5.19 -5.92
N ASP A 90 -2.76 5.73 -5.42
CA ASP A 90 -2.77 6.97 -4.65
C ASP A 90 -1.85 6.84 -3.42
N LEU A 91 -1.96 5.72 -2.68
CA LEU A 91 -1.13 5.47 -1.52
C LEU A 91 0.36 5.40 -1.87
N TYR A 92 0.70 4.70 -2.96
CA TYR A 92 2.08 4.58 -3.43
C TYR A 92 2.68 5.94 -3.77
N ASP A 93 1.93 6.82 -4.43
CA ASP A 93 2.37 8.18 -4.73
C ASP A 93 2.65 8.97 -3.44
N PHE A 94 1.77 8.89 -2.46
CA PHE A 94 2.01 9.51 -1.15
C PHE A 94 3.24 8.95 -0.43
N ILE A 95 3.47 7.63 -0.48
CA ILE A 95 4.65 6.98 0.09
C ILE A 95 5.93 7.49 -0.60
N MET A 96 5.91 7.59 -1.93
CA MET A 96 7.06 8.05 -2.71
C MET A 96 7.39 9.51 -2.40
N LEU A 97 6.37 10.37 -2.26
CA LEU A 97 6.53 11.76 -1.85
C LEU A 97 7.02 11.91 -0.40
N ASN A 98 6.59 11.05 0.52
CA ASN A 98 6.98 11.08 1.94
C ASN A 98 8.33 10.42 2.25
N GLY A 99 9.24 10.36 1.27
CA GLY A 99 10.61 9.86 1.46
C GLY A 99 10.93 8.58 0.71
N GLY A 100 9.95 7.93 0.08
CA GLY A 100 10.20 6.72 -0.71
C GLY A 100 11.15 6.95 -1.88
N LEU A 101 11.12 8.13 -2.51
CA LEU A 101 12.10 8.51 -3.54
C LEU A 101 13.53 8.61 -2.99
N GLN A 102 13.70 9.13 -1.78
CA GLN A 102 15.02 9.24 -1.15
C GLN A 102 15.56 7.87 -0.76
N LEU A 103 14.69 6.98 -0.26
CA LEU A 103 15.05 5.61 0.08
C LEU A 103 15.45 4.80 -1.16
N LYS A 104 14.67 4.88 -2.25
CA LYS A 104 15.00 4.23 -3.53
C LYS A 104 16.34 4.71 -4.09
N ARG A 105 16.63 6.02 -4.01
CA ARG A 105 17.94 6.58 -4.42
C ARG A 105 19.11 6.03 -3.59
N LYS A 106 18.96 5.95 -2.26
CA LYS A 106 20.00 5.38 -1.38
C LYS A 106 20.27 3.90 -1.67
N LYS A 107 19.21 3.12 -1.92
CA LYS A 107 19.32 1.69 -2.27
C LYS A 107 20.12 1.48 -3.56
N ASN A 108 19.79 2.23 -4.62
CA ASN A 108 20.51 2.14 -5.90
C ASN A 108 21.99 2.56 -5.81
N GLN A 109 22.35 3.49 -4.90
CA GLN A 109 23.74 3.88 -4.68
C GLN A 109 24.56 2.83 -3.93
N ASN A 110 23.91 2.04 -3.06
CA ASN A 110 24.55 0.97 -2.31
C ASN A 110 24.70 -0.32 -3.13
N GLU A 111 23.81 -0.59 -4.09
CA GLU A 111 23.90 -1.76 -4.99
C GLU A 111 25.00 -1.63 -6.07
N ASN A 112 25.48 -0.41 -6.34
CA ASN A 112 26.55 -0.13 -7.30
C ASN A 112 27.96 0.01 -6.66
N ARG A 113 28.14 -0.47 -5.43
CA ARG A 113 29.41 -0.52 -4.69
C ARG A 113 29.81 -1.95 -4.38
#